data_AF-A0A2M7M0V9-F1
#
_entry.id   AF-A0A2M7M0V9-F1
#
_cell.length_a   1.000
_cell.length_b   1.000
_cell.length_c   1.000
_cell.angle_alpha   90.00
_cell.angle_beta   90.00
_cell.angle_gamma   90.00
#
_symmetry.space_group_name_H-M   'P 1'
#
loop_
_entity.id
_entity.type
_entity.pdbx_description
1 polymer ?
#
loop_
_entity_poly.entity_id
_entity_poly.type
_entity_poly.pdbx_seq_one_letter_code
_entity_poly.pdbx_strand_id
1 'polypeptide(L)'
;MDKILTKKEAIKFLGLDDKTFDNYFQNADEFNCLARQSGRGRFLFEQKVLQKWFDDFKWRTVELNFKDYALCLDFALAQHFRGYVLSDWGTARQREFGQKITNWVKGQLAEVAVKKFFKKEFDVDVELDFRIYDEIVPQDIIGVIENGKTRQPKIGIGIKSSKPKSAYLVLGENEIMIKERRSD
;
A
#
# COMPACT_ATOMS: atom_id res chain seq x y z
N MET A 1 -6.98 26.68 24.53
CA MET A 1 -7.10 27.13 23.13
C MET A 1 -6.24 26.20 22.29
N ASP A 2 -6.82 25.54 21.29
CA ASP A 2 -6.05 24.71 20.37
C ASP A 2 -5.14 25.59 19.52
N LYS A 3 -3.86 25.19 19.40
CA LYS A 3 -2.87 25.97 18.66
C LYS A 3 -3.19 25.90 17.16
N ILE A 4 -3.23 27.06 16.52
CA ILE A 4 -3.40 27.19 15.08
C ILE A 4 -2.02 27.26 14.43
N LEU A 5 -1.81 26.45 13.40
CA LEU A 5 -0.56 26.36 12.64
C LEU A 5 -0.76 26.87 11.22
N THR A 6 0.22 27.59 10.70
CA THR A 6 0.35 27.84 9.26
C THR A 6 0.78 26.57 8.52
N LYS A 7 0.63 26.52 7.20
CA LYS A 7 1.13 25.40 6.37
C LYS A 7 2.59 25.02 6.70
N LYS A 8 3.50 25.99 6.79
CA LYS A 8 4.92 25.72 7.10
C LYS A 8 5.11 25.09 8.47
N GLU A 9 4.37 25.56 9.46
CA GLU A 9 4.42 25.00 10.82
C GLU A 9 3.78 23.61 10.88
N ALA A 10 2.70 23.38 10.14
CA ALA A 10 2.05 22.07 10.02
C ALA A 10 2.97 21.02 9.37
N ILE A 11 3.65 21.37 8.27
CA ILE A 11 4.65 20.52 7.61
C ILE A 11 5.76 20.13 8.60
N LYS A 12 6.32 21.12 9.30
CA LYS A 12 7.36 20.89 10.30
C LYS A 12 6.86 20.05 11.47
N PHE A 13 5.63 20.27 11.91
CA PHE A 13 5.01 19.54 13.02
C PHE A 13 4.81 18.06 12.69
N LEU A 14 4.36 17.75 11.47
CA LEU A 14 4.16 16.39 11.00
C LEU A 14 5.47 15.69 10.56
N GLY A 15 6.56 16.44 10.41
CA GLY A 15 7.85 15.92 9.94
C GLY A 15 7.82 15.46 8.49
N LEU A 16 6.95 16.05 7.66
CA LEU A 16 6.80 15.71 6.24
C LEU A 16 7.57 16.70 5.35
N ASP A 17 7.86 16.31 4.12
CA ASP A 17 8.24 17.26 3.07
C ASP A 17 6.99 17.94 2.45
N ASP A 18 7.18 19.09 1.80
CA ASP A 18 6.10 19.87 1.19
C ASP A 18 5.24 19.04 0.22
N LYS A 19 5.86 18.19 -0.59
CA LYS A 19 5.15 17.40 -1.61
C LYS A 19 4.31 16.31 -0.97
N THR A 20 4.84 15.62 0.03
CA THR A 20 4.10 14.60 0.78
C THR A 20 2.93 15.22 1.54
N PHE A 21 3.14 16.37 2.18
CA PHE A 21 2.07 17.12 2.83
C PHE A 21 0.95 17.49 1.85
N ASP A 22 1.30 18.04 0.68
CA ASP A 22 0.29 18.43 -0.32
C ASP A 22 -0.44 17.24 -0.91
N ASN A 23 0.18 16.06 -1.00
CA ASN A 23 -0.55 14.85 -1.39
C ASN A 23 -1.64 14.49 -0.38
N TYR A 24 -1.31 14.46 0.92
CA TYR A 24 -2.31 14.12 1.94
C TYR A 24 -3.39 15.20 2.09
N PHE A 25 -2.98 16.47 2.02
CA PHE A 25 -3.89 17.59 2.19
C PHE A 25 -4.77 17.85 0.97
N GLN A 26 -4.19 17.94 -0.24
CA GLN A 26 -4.92 18.42 -1.43
C GLN A 26 -5.42 17.30 -2.33
N ASN A 27 -4.68 16.19 -2.43
CA ASN A 27 -5.00 15.13 -3.38
C ASN A 27 -5.82 14.00 -2.74
N ALA A 28 -5.42 13.59 -1.54
CA ALA A 28 -6.08 12.53 -0.78
C ALA A 28 -7.14 13.06 0.20
N ASP A 29 -7.16 14.37 0.46
CA ASP A 29 -8.11 15.04 1.35
C ASP A 29 -8.21 14.39 2.74
N GLU A 30 -7.07 13.95 3.30
CA GLU A 30 -7.06 13.18 4.56
C GLU A 30 -7.30 14.04 5.81
N PHE A 31 -7.08 15.35 5.71
CA PHE A 31 -7.36 16.31 6.77
C PHE A 31 -7.64 17.70 6.21
N ASN A 32 -8.47 18.45 6.92
CA ASN A 32 -8.97 19.74 6.47
C ASN A 32 -8.21 20.92 7.07
N CYS A 33 -8.12 22.00 6.29
CA CYS A 33 -7.72 23.32 6.81
C CYS A 33 -8.93 24.06 7.39
N LEU A 34 -8.67 25.05 8.24
CA LEU A 34 -9.70 25.96 8.74
C LEU A 34 -10.38 26.72 7.60
N ALA A 35 -11.68 27.00 7.77
CA ALA A 35 -12.47 27.73 6.78
C ALA A 35 -11.82 29.07 6.42
N ARG A 36 -11.60 29.27 5.12
CA ARG A 36 -10.99 30.49 4.59
C ARG A 36 -12.08 31.49 4.21
N GLN A 37 -11.97 32.72 4.69
CA GLN A 37 -12.88 33.81 4.27
C GLN A 37 -12.79 33.97 2.74
N SER A 38 -13.92 33.70 2.05
CA SER A 38 -14.06 33.78 0.60
C SER A 38 -13.04 32.96 -0.21
N GLY A 39 -12.53 31.85 0.35
CA GLY A 39 -11.56 30.99 -0.33
C GLY A 39 -10.18 31.61 -0.59
N ARG A 40 -9.90 32.79 -0.01
CA ARG A 40 -8.63 33.52 -0.13
C ARG A 40 -7.85 33.47 1.19
N GLY A 41 -6.56 33.82 1.16
CA GLY A 41 -5.70 33.85 2.35
C GLY A 41 -4.84 32.59 2.59
N ARG A 42 -4.17 32.54 3.74
CA ARG A 42 -3.25 31.45 4.11
C ARG A 42 -4.01 30.20 4.58
N PHE A 43 -3.45 29.02 4.33
CA PHE A 43 -3.92 27.78 4.94
C PHE A 43 -3.50 27.75 6.42
N LEU A 44 -4.50 27.56 7.27
CA LEU A 44 -4.36 27.43 8.71
C LEU A 44 -4.94 26.08 9.14
N PHE A 45 -4.33 25.45 10.14
CA PHE A 45 -4.67 24.12 10.59
C PHE A 45 -4.75 24.09 12.11
N GLU A 46 -5.72 23.35 12.65
CA GLU A 46 -5.76 23.06 14.08
C GLU A 46 -4.74 21.96 14.40
N GLN A 47 -3.81 22.24 15.31
CA GLN A 47 -2.78 21.29 15.69
C GLN A 47 -3.38 19.96 16.19
N LYS A 48 -4.50 20.01 16.91
CA LYS A 48 -5.19 18.82 17.43
C LYS A 48 -5.71 17.90 16.33
N VAL A 49 -6.23 18.47 15.24
CA VAL A 49 -6.69 17.71 14.06
C VAL A 49 -5.50 17.04 13.38
N LEU A 50 -4.40 17.77 13.18
CA LEU A 50 -3.18 17.22 12.60
C LEU A 50 -2.56 16.14 13.48
N GLN A 51 -2.57 16.31 14.80
CA GLN A 51 -2.07 15.32 15.74
C GLN A 51 -2.88 14.04 15.68
N LYS A 52 -4.22 14.13 15.71
CA LYS A 52 -5.10 12.96 15.55
C LYS A 52 -4.81 12.24 14.24
N TRP A 53 -4.76 12.98 13.13
CA TRP A 53 -4.43 12.40 11.83
C TRP A 53 -3.07 11.69 11.85
N PHE A 54 -2.07 12.29 12.49
CA PHE A 54 -0.72 11.74 12.56
C PHE A 54 -0.66 10.46 13.39
N ASP A 55 -1.42 10.39 14.48
CA ASP A 55 -1.54 9.20 15.31
C ASP A 55 -2.26 8.06 14.56
N ASP A 56 -3.37 8.39 13.88
CA ASP A 56 -4.10 7.46 13.01
C ASP A 56 -3.20 6.96 11.86
N PHE A 57 -2.40 7.86 11.27
CA PHE A 57 -1.44 7.56 10.22
C PHE A 57 -0.35 6.60 10.71
N LYS A 58 0.25 6.85 11.88
CA LYS A 58 1.26 5.95 12.49
C LYS A 58 0.71 4.58 12.82
N TRP A 59 -0.54 4.52 13.28
CA TRP A 59 -1.20 3.26 13.59
C TRP A 59 -1.39 2.42 12.32
N ARG A 60 -1.93 3.03 11.25
CA ARG A 60 -2.19 2.34 9.96
C ARG A 60 -0.97 2.18 9.05
N THR A 61 0.24 2.52 9.51
CA THR A 61 1.46 2.37 8.73
C THR A 61 2.41 1.36 9.34
N VAL A 62 3.15 0.72 8.44
CA VAL A 62 4.22 -0.23 8.76
C VAL A 62 5.45 0.11 7.97
N GLU A 63 6.61 -0.11 8.58
CA GLU A 63 7.89 0.09 7.91
C GLU A 63 8.31 -1.19 7.19
N LEU A 64 8.63 -1.04 5.90
CA LEU A 64 9.28 -2.06 5.11
C LEU A 64 10.77 -1.77 5.04
N ASN A 65 11.58 -2.80 5.18
CA ASN A 65 13.03 -2.74 5.20
C ASN A 65 13.63 -3.44 3.97
N PHE A 66 14.95 -3.39 3.87
CA PHE A 66 15.68 -3.97 2.75
C PHE A 66 15.45 -5.49 2.60
N LYS A 67 15.25 -6.23 3.70
CA LYS A 67 15.00 -7.68 3.62
C LYS A 67 13.64 -7.97 3.00
N ASP A 68 12.62 -7.16 3.29
CA ASP A 68 11.31 -7.30 2.65
C ASP A 68 11.41 -7.02 1.15
N TYR A 69 12.17 -5.99 0.78
CA TYR A 69 12.43 -5.67 -0.62
C TYR A 69 13.18 -6.79 -1.34
N ALA A 70 14.24 -7.34 -0.72
CA ALA A 70 15.01 -8.46 -1.27
C ALA A 70 14.12 -9.70 -1.49
N LEU A 71 13.28 -10.05 -0.51
CA LEU A 71 12.33 -11.15 -0.63
C LEU A 71 11.38 -10.96 -1.83
N CYS A 72 10.79 -9.77 -1.96
CA CYS A 72 9.87 -9.48 -3.06
C CYS A 72 10.58 -9.46 -4.42
N LEU A 73 11.83 -8.99 -4.47
CA LEU A 73 12.66 -8.99 -5.67
C LEU A 73 13.02 -10.42 -6.10
N ASP A 74 13.45 -11.26 -5.16
CA ASP A 74 13.78 -12.66 -5.43
C ASP A 74 12.56 -13.41 -5.99
N PHE A 75 11.37 -13.20 -5.40
CA PHE A 75 10.13 -13.75 -5.93
C PHE A 75 9.84 -13.25 -7.36
N ALA A 76 9.93 -11.94 -7.60
CA ALA A 76 9.66 -11.37 -8.92
C ALA A 76 10.62 -11.89 -10.01
N LEU A 77 11.90 -12.05 -9.67
CA LEU A 77 12.91 -12.63 -10.56
C LEU A 77 12.64 -14.12 -10.81
N ALA A 78 12.36 -14.89 -9.76
CA ALA A 78 12.03 -16.31 -9.89
C ALA A 78 10.80 -16.52 -10.79
N GLN A 79 9.74 -15.72 -10.59
CA GLN A 79 8.54 -15.74 -11.44
C GLN A 79 8.86 -15.38 -12.90
N HIS A 80 9.77 -14.43 -13.13
CA HIS A 80 10.16 -14.03 -14.48
C HIS A 80 10.90 -15.14 -15.23
N PHE A 81 11.82 -15.81 -14.53
CA PHE A 81 12.73 -16.80 -15.12
C PHE A 81 12.24 -18.25 -14.99
N ARG A 82 11.02 -18.49 -14.46
CA ARG A 82 10.42 -19.82 -14.35
C ARG A 82 10.19 -20.53 -15.70
N GLY A 83 10.27 -19.81 -16.82
CA GLY A 83 10.29 -20.38 -18.17
C GLY A 83 11.47 -19.88 -19.00
N TYR A 84 11.83 -20.63 -20.06
CA TYR A 84 12.83 -20.21 -21.06
C TYR A 84 12.25 -19.07 -21.90
N VAL A 85 12.30 -17.84 -21.40
CA VAL A 85 12.00 -16.67 -22.21
C VAL A 85 13.26 -16.37 -23.02
N LEU A 86 13.18 -16.50 -24.35
CA LEU A 86 14.17 -15.96 -25.28
C LEU A 86 14.16 -14.42 -25.15
N SER A 87 14.86 -13.94 -24.13
CA SER A 87 15.07 -12.51 -23.90
C SER A 87 16.05 -12.01 -24.93
N ASP A 88 15.53 -11.49 -26.03
CA ASP A 88 16.27 -10.69 -26.99
C ASP A 88 16.60 -9.33 -26.34
N TRP A 89 17.88 -9.12 -26.04
CA TRP A 89 18.35 -7.97 -25.24
C TRP A 89 18.43 -6.65 -26.01
N GLY A 90 17.95 -6.61 -27.25
CA GLY A 90 17.98 -5.42 -28.11
C GLY A 90 16.74 -4.54 -27.95
N THR A 91 16.91 -3.36 -27.36
CA THR A 91 16.09 -2.14 -27.54
C THR A 91 14.77 -1.97 -26.76
N ALA A 92 13.70 -2.73 -26.96
CA ALA A 92 12.36 -2.41 -26.40
C ALA A 92 11.95 -3.25 -25.17
N ARG A 93 12.32 -4.55 -25.15
CA ARG A 93 11.87 -5.51 -24.13
C ARG A 93 12.52 -5.31 -22.74
N GLN A 94 13.61 -4.55 -22.63
CA GLN A 94 14.24 -4.23 -21.34
C GLN A 94 13.38 -3.30 -20.47
N ARG A 95 12.68 -2.34 -21.10
CA ARG A 95 11.76 -1.45 -20.38
C ARG A 95 10.56 -2.24 -19.84
N GLU A 96 10.05 -3.17 -20.65
CA GLU A 96 8.96 -4.07 -20.27
C GLU A 96 9.39 -5.00 -19.13
N PHE A 97 10.61 -5.55 -19.18
CA PHE A 97 11.20 -6.33 -18.09
C PHE A 97 11.23 -5.53 -16.79
N GLY A 98 11.87 -4.35 -16.81
CA GLY A 98 11.99 -3.51 -15.61
C GLY A 98 10.63 -3.10 -15.04
N GLN A 99 9.67 -2.78 -15.91
CA GLN A 99 8.31 -2.44 -15.49
C GLN A 99 7.58 -3.65 -14.89
N LYS A 100 7.72 -4.84 -15.49
CA LYS A 100 7.11 -6.09 -15.00
C LYS A 100 7.64 -6.48 -13.63
N ILE A 101 8.96 -6.48 -13.45
CA ILE A 101 9.61 -6.73 -12.15
C ILE A 101 9.14 -5.70 -11.12
N THR A 102 9.15 -4.41 -11.48
CA THR A 102 8.70 -3.33 -10.58
C THR A 102 7.26 -3.53 -10.12
N ASN A 103 6.36 -3.94 -11.02
CA ASN A 103 4.95 -4.16 -10.69
C ASN A 103 4.78 -5.35 -9.74
N TRP A 104 5.48 -6.47 -9.98
CA TRP A 104 5.44 -7.63 -9.09
C TRP A 104 6.01 -7.32 -7.71
N VAL A 105 7.18 -6.67 -7.66
CA VAL A 105 7.78 -6.24 -6.39
C VAL A 105 6.82 -5.34 -5.61
N LYS A 106 6.14 -4.39 -6.26
CA LYS A 106 5.16 -3.51 -5.59
C LYS A 106 3.95 -4.26 -5.05
N GLY A 107 3.40 -5.20 -5.80
CA GLY A 107 2.27 -6.02 -5.34
C GLY A 107 2.65 -6.81 -4.09
N GLN A 108 3.78 -7.51 -4.16
CA GLN A 108 4.27 -8.34 -3.06
C GLN A 108 4.67 -7.51 -1.83
N LEU A 109 5.24 -6.32 -2.01
CA LEU A 109 5.51 -5.40 -0.90
C LEU A 109 4.22 -4.98 -0.18
N ALA A 110 3.11 -4.80 -0.89
CA ALA A 110 1.83 -4.49 -0.27
C ALA A 110 1.30 -5.67 0.54
N GLU A 111 1.42 -6.90 0.04
CA GLU A 111 1.07 -8.11 0.80
C GLU A 111 1.93 -8.26 2.06
N VAL A 112 3.25 -8.08 1.95
CA VAL A 112 4.17 -8.09 3.11
C VAL A 112 3.80 -7.00 4.12
N ALA A 113 3.42 -5.80 3.65
CA ALA A 113 2.97 -4.72 4.53
C ALA A 113 1.72 -5.11 5.31
N VAL A 114 0.72 -5.70 4.65
CA VAL A 114 -0.48 -6.21 5.33
C VAL A 114 -0.10 -7.25 6.37
N LYS A 115 0.76 -8.23 6.03
CA LYS A 115 1.22 -9.24 7.00
C LYS A 115 1.86 -8.63 8.24
N LYS A 116 2.75 -7.65 8.06
CA LYS A 116 3.39 -6.94 9.17
C LYS A 116 2.40 -6.13 9.99
N PHE A 117 1.41 -5.52 9.34
CA PHE A 117 0.37 -4.75 10.01
C PHE A 117 -0.48 -5.62 10.93
N PHE A 118 -0.95 -6.77 10.43
CA PHE A 118 -1.70 -7.75 11.25
C PHE A 118 -0.90 -8.21 12.47
N LYS A 119 0.39 -8.50 12.28
CA LYS A 119 1.26 -8.90 13.39
C LYS A 119 1.50 -7.76 14.39
N LYS A 120 1.75 -6.54 13.91
CA LYS A 120 2.07 -5.37 14.75
C LYS A 120 0.87 -4.92 15.59
N GLU A 121 -0.31 -4.80 14.97
CA GLU A 121 -1.47 -4.16 15.61
C GLU A 121 -2.45 -5.15 16.25
N PHE A 122 -2.43 -6.42 15.83
CA PHE A 122 -3.39 -7.43 16.31
C PHE A 122 -2.74 -8.70 16.86
N ASP A 123 -1.40 -8.80 16.82
CA ASP A 123 -0.64 -10.03 17.14
C ASP A 123 -1.13 -11.27 16.37
N VAL A 124 -1.62 -11.04 15.14
CA VAL A 124 -2.10 -12.11 14.26
C VAL A 124 -1.06 -12.39 13.19
N ASP A 125 -0.62 -13.65 13.11
CA ASP A 125 0.25 -14.10 12.04
C ASP A 125 -0.60 -14.53 10.83
N VAL A 126 -0.38 -13.90 9.68
CA VAL A 126 -1.04 -14.29 8.42
C VAL A 126 -0.04 -14.97 7.48
N GLU A 127 -0.51 -16.02 6.84
CA GLU A 127 0.19 -16.73 5.79
C GLU A 127 -0.26 -16.16 4.44
N LEU A 128 0.69 -15.55 3.75
CA LEU A 128 0.52 -15.02 2.40
C LEU A 128 0.85 -16.10 1.39
N ASP A 129 0.20 -16.05 0.22
CA ASP A 129 0.52 -16.98 -0.85
C ASP A 129 1.72 -16.52 -1.69
N PHE A 130 2.92 -16.84 -1.24
CA PHE A 130 4.15 -16.65 -2.03
C PHE A 130 4.42 -17.81 -3.00
N ARG A 131 3.45 -18.71 -3.23
CA ARG A 131 3.68 -19.82 -4.16
C ARG A 131 3.50 -19.35 -5.59
N ILE A 132 4.33 -19.91 -6.46
CA ILE A 132 4.30 -19.59 -7.88
C ILE A 132 3.30 -20.56 -8.54
N TYR A 133 2.15 -20.06 -8.99
CA TYR A 133 1.15 -20.86 -9.73
C TYR A 133 1.16 -20.53 -11.22
N ASP A 134 0.67 -21.48 -12.04
CA ASP A 134 0.42 -21.24 -13.47
C ASP A 134 -0.95 -20.58 -13.70
N GLU A 135 -1.80 -20.52 -12.67
CA GLU A 135 -3.15 -19.95 -12.68
C GLU A 135 -3.28 -18.77 -11.69
N ILE A 136 -4.25 -17.89 -11.90
CA ILE A 136 -4.52 -16.74 -11.02
C ILE A 136 -5.06 -17.26 -9.68
N VAL A 137 -4.34 -16.96 -8.60
CA VAL A 137 -4.77 -17.36 -7.25
C VAL A 137 -5.97 -16.52 -6.80
N PRO A 138 -7.00 -17.14 -6.20
CA PRO A 138 -8.23 -16.44 -5.83
C PRO A 138 -8.09 -15.43 -4.68
N GLN A 139 -7.11 -15.59 -3.79
CA GLN A 139 -6.92 -14.75 -2.60
C GLN A 139 -5.44 -14.66 -2.19
N ASP A 140 -5.05 -13.55 -1.58
CA ASP A 140 -3.65 -13.28 -1.22
C ASP A 140 -3.29 -13.77 0.19
N ILE A 141 -4.29 -13.94 1.07
CA ILE A 141 -4.13 -14.56 2.39
C ILE A 141 -4.68 -15.99 2.32
N ILE A 142 -3.87 -16.97 2.69
CA ILE A 142 -4.23 -18.41 2.65
C ILE A 142 -4.34 -19.06 4.04
N GLY A 143 -3.83 -18.38 5.07
CA GLY A 143 -3.88 -18.86 6.44
C GLY A 143 -3.86 -17.72 7.44
N VAL A 144 -4.57 -17.91 8.55
CA VAL A 144 -4.52 -17.06 9.74
C VAL A 144 -4.11 -17.95 10.91
N ILE A 145 -3.03 -17.58 11.59
CA ILE A 145 -2.47 -18.32 12.71
C ILE A 145 -2.81 -17.56 13.99
N GLU A 146 -3.65 -18.18 14.82
CA GLU A 146 -4.08 -17.65 16.12
C GLU A 146 -3.82 -18.74 17.17
N ASN A 147 -3.14 -18.41 18.27
CA ASN A 147 -2.85 -19.34 19.37
C ASN A 147 -2.21 -20.68 18.92
N GLY A 148 -1.33 -20.63 17.90
CA GLY A 148 -0.65 -21.80 17.36
C GLY A 148 -1.51 -22.70 16.48
N LYS A 149 -2.75 -22.30 16.15
CA LYS A 149 -3.64 -23.02 15.21
C LYS A 149 -3.79 -22.23 13.92
N THR A 150 -3.58 -22.90 12.80
CA THR A 150 -3.85 -22.33 11.48
C THR A 150 -5.31 -22.56 11.10
N ARG A 151 -6.01 -21.49 10.73
CA ARG A 151 -7.34 -21.55 10.10
C ARG A 151 -7.30 -20.88 8.74
N GLN A 152 -8.17 -21.32 7.82
CA GLN A 152 -8.35 -20.62 6.56
C GLN A 152 -9.15 -19.32 6.76
N PRO A 153 -8.91 -18.29 5.93
CA PRO A 153 -9.77 -17.11 5.87
C PRO A 153 -11.21 -17.50 5.53
N LYS A 154 -12.18 -16.83 6.15
CA LYS A 154 -13.61 -17.05 5.88
C LYS A 154 -14.17 -16.13 4.80
N ILE A 155 -13.36 -15.18 4.35
CA ILE A 155 -13.65 -14.18 3.32
C ILE A 155 -12.51 -14.22 2.31
N GLY A 156 -12.82 -14.02 1.03
CA GLY A 156 -11.80 -13.81 0.01
C GLY A 156 -11.14 -12.46 0.21
N ILE A 157 -9.80 -12.40 0.16
CA ILE A 157 -9.04 -11.16 0.40
C ILE A 157 -8.11 -10.91 -0.78
N GLY A 158 -8.27 -9.75 -1.41
CA GLY A 158 -7.38 -9.20 -2.42
C GLY A 158 -6.70 -7.93 -1.94
N ILE A 159 -5.38 -7.90 -2.03
CA ILE A 159 -4.50 -6.81 -1.60
C ILE A 159 -3.99 -6.09 -2.85
N LYS A 160 -4.25 -4.79 -2.93
CA LYS A 160 -3.85 -3.96 -4.06
C LYS A 160 -2.97 -2.81 -3.59
N SER A 161 -1.80 -2.66 -4.20
CA SER A 161 -0.95 -1.49 -4.01
C SER A 161 -1.44 -0.33 -4.87
N SER A 162 -1.50 0.88 -4.32
CA SER A 162 -1.79 2.11 -5.08
C SER A 162 -0.82 3.23 -4.73
N LYS A 163 -0.92 4.36 -5.42
CA LYS A 163 -0.11 5.56 -5.13
C LYS A 163 -0.84 6.42 -4.08
N PRO A 164 -0.13 7.10 -3.16
CA PRO A 164 -0.75 7.98 -2.17
C PRO A 164 -1.65 9.08 -2.75
N LYS A 165 -1.39 9.50 -3.99
CA LYS A 165 -2.18 10.53 -4.70
C LYS A 165 -3.37 9.97 -5.49
N SER A 166 -3.58 8.66 -5.50
CA SER A 166 -4.68 8.05 -6.25
C SER A 166 -5.95 8.13 -5.42
N ALA A 167 -6.89 9.00 -5.82
CA ALA A 167 -8.19 9.13 -5.18
C ALA A 167 -9.20 8.02 -5.58
N TYR A 168 -8.84 7.17 -6.55
CA TYR A 168 -9.72 6.13 -7.09
C TYR A 168 -8.97 4.81 -7.19
N LEU A 169 -9.63 3.72 -6.78
CA LEU A 169 -9.24 2.35 -7.08
C LEU A 169 -10.07 1.88 -8.27
N VAL A 170 -9.48 1.90 -9.47
CA VAL A 170 -10.13 1.38 -10.67
C VAL A 170 -9.84 -0.10 -10.78
N LEU A 171 -10.89 -0.92 -10.68
CA LEU A 171 -10.81 -2.37 -10.85
C LEU A 171 -11.33 -2.74 -12.24
N GLY A 172 -10.64 -3.65 -12.92
CA GLY A 172 -11.13 -4.20 -14.19
C GLY A 172 -12.31 -5.14 -13.96
N GLU A 173 -13.22 -5.26 -14.93
CA GLU A 173 -14.41 -6.12 -14.84
C GLU A 173 -14.04 -7.58 -14.48
N ASN A 174 -12.95 -8.09 -15.04
CA ASN A 174 -12.44 -9.43 -14.74
C ASN A 174 -12.02 -9.60 -13.27
N GLU A 175 -11.66 -8.54 -12.55
CA GLU A 175 -11.33 -8.66 -11.13
C GLU A 175 -12.56 -8.77 -10.23
N ILE A 176 -13.72 -8.33 -10.72
CA ILE A 176 -14.99 -8.32 -9.98
C ILE A 176 -15.87 -9.53 -10.36
N MET A 177 -15.79 -9.96 -11.63
CA MET A 177 -16.70 -10.95 -12.21
C MET A 177 -16.20 -12.41 -12.09
N ILE A 178 -14.91 -12.65 -11.82
CA ILE A 178 -14.39 -14.00 -11.56
C ILE A 178 -14.96 -14.48 -10.22
N LYS A 179 -15.76 -15.55 -10.24
CA LYS A 179 -16.45 -16.09 -9.05
C LYS A 179 -15.47 -16.50 -7.96
N GLU A 180 -14.29 -16.95 -8.37
CA GLU A 180 -13.22 -17.42 -7.51
C GLU A 180 -12.43 -16.26 -6.86
N ARG A 181 -12.42 -15.06 -7.46
CA ARG A 181 -11.60 -13.91 -7.03
C ARG A 181 -12.38 -12.83 -6.29
N ARG A 182 -13.60 -13.15 -5.84
CA ARG A 182 -14.42 -12.21 -5.07
C ARG A 182 -13.70 -11.90 -3.76
N SER A 183 -13.05 -10.74 -3.72
CA SER A 183 -12.79 -10.07 -2.45
C SER A 183 -14.14 -9.61 -1.93
N ASP A 184 -14.63 -10.26 -0.89
CA ASP A 184 -15.87 -9.85 -0.22
C ASP A 184 -15.65 -8.56 0.59
#